data_AF-A0A956EZH6-F1
#
_entry.id   AF-A0A956EZH6-F1
#
_cell.length_a   1.000
_cell.length_b   1.000
_cell.length_c   1.000
_cell.angle_alpha   90.00
_cell.angle_beta   90.00
_cell.angle_gamma   90.00
#
_symmetry.space_group_name_H-M   'P 1'
#
loop_
_entity.id
_entity.type
_entity.pdbx_description
1 polymer ?
#
loop_
_entity_poly.entity_id
_entity_poly.type
_entity_poly.pdbx_seq_one_letter_code
_entity_poly.pdbx_strand_id
1 'polypeptide(L)'
;MKKRKPSSDFVREYTESMPRDYLQQHTHAEIVRHAQVAAARRAELVRVEVDPGPIQTGTVYFVADDRAGLLARASSALSTLKLSIDDGEIWIRGTPTGRQETLGVFKVHAEDGGEVDTNRAQEIEELLTALLEGRLDAPSRAGRAATPGSETRVRFLESADGGLTVLEVETRDRSGLLSALSTALFEKNVQIVEAQVRTKDGEVHDRFNVVELDGSPIDASRRLDIQVAVLTAVDTAQR
;
A
#
# COMPACT_ATOMS: atom_id res chain seq x y z
N MET A 1 -23.06 -1.00 -13.64
CA MET A 1 -23.39 -2.43 -13.37
C MET A 1 -23.39 -2.66 -11.87
N LYS A 2 -24.39 -3.35 -11.29
CA LYS A 2 -24.35 -3.71 -9.85
C LYS A 2 -23.20 -4.71 -9.64
N LYS A 3 -22.22 -4.37 -8.78
CA LYS A 3 -21.13 -5.27 -8.38
C LYS A 3 -21.77 -6.56 -7.84
N ARG A 4 -21.41 -7.72 -8.41
CA ARG A 4 -22.00 -9.01 -8.06
C ARG A 4 -21.53 -9.40 -6.66
N LYS A 5 -22.46 -9.65 -5.74
CA LYS A 5 -22.12 -10.10 -4.38
C LYS A 5 -21.45 -11.48 -4.43
N PRO A 6 -20.33 -11.71 -3.69
CA PRO A 6 -19.71 -13.02 -3.56
C PRO A 6 -20.66 -13.99 -2.83
N SER A 7 -20.42 -15.29 -2.99
CA SER A 7 -21.12 -16.29 -2.19
C SER A 7 -20.74 -16.14 -0.71
N SER A 8 -21.65 -16.56 0.18
CA SER A 8 -21.37 -16.62 1.62
C SER A 8 -20.15 -17.50 1.94
N ASP A 9 -19.96 -18.56 1.15
CA ASP A 9 -18.81 -19.46 1.30
C ASP A 9 -17.48 -18.77 0.97
N PHE A 10 -17.44 -17.97 -0.09
CA PHE A 10 -16.23 -17.21 -0.43
C PHE A 10 -15.90 -16.18 0.64
N VAL A 11 -16.90 -15.46 1.18
CA VAL A 11 -16.67 -14.49 2.25
C VAL A 11 -16.10 -15.16 3.50
N ARG A 12 -16.61 -16.35 3.86
CA ARG A 12 -16.10 -17.13 4.99
C ARG A 12 -14.64 -17.55 4.76
N GLU A 13 -14.34 -18.15 3.62
CA GLU A 13 -12.97 -18.57 3.24
C GLU A 13 -11.99 -17.40 3.21
N TYR A 14 -12.42 -16.27 2.63
CA TYR A 14 -11.68 -15.01 2.66
C TYR A 14 -11.38 -14.59 4.11
N THR A 15 -12.39 -14.59 4.97
CA THR A 15 -12.22 -14.17 6.38
C THR A 15 -11.26 -15.10 7.13
N GLU A 16 -11.37 -16.41 6.92
CA GLU A 16 -10.53 -17.43 7.56
C GLU A 16 -9.06 -17.38 7.09
N SER A 17 -8.80 -16.89 5.88
CA SER A 17 -7.44 -16.75 5.33
C SER A 17 -6.72 -15.46 5.73
N MET A 18 -7.44 -14.45 6.22
CA MET A 18 -6.84 -13.17 6.61
C MET A 18 -6.08 -13.24 7.94
N PRO A 19 -5.03 -12.42 8.13
CA PRO A 19 -4.36 -12.29 9.42
C PRO A 19 -5.29 -11.89 10.56
N ARG A 20 -4.95 -12.29 11.79
CA ARG A 20 -5.75 -11.95 12.98
C ARG A 20 -5.87 -10.45 13.22
N ASP A 21 -4.84 -9.68 12.92
CA ASP A 21 -4.83 -8.24 13.17
C ASP A 21 -5.77 -7.51 12.20
N TYR A 22 -5.83 -7.96 10.94
CA TYR A 22 -6.83 -7.50 9.99
C TYR A 22 -8.26 -7.70 10.53
N LEU A 23 -8.57 -8.88 11.07
CA LEU A 23 -9.91 -9.18 11.60
C LEU A 23 -10.30 -8.33 12.82
N GLN A 24 -9.32 -7.89 13.60
CA GLN A 24 -9.55 -7.02 14.76
C GLN A 24 -9.75 -5.56 14.36
N GLN A 25 -9.17 -5.14 13.23
CA GLN A 25 -9.19 -3.76 12.77
C GLN A 25 -10.38 -3.43 11.84
N HIS A 26 -11.04 -4.45 11.28
CA HIS A 26 -12.07 -4.27 10.28
C HIS A 26 -13.45 -4.72 10.75
N THR A 27 -14.46 -3.93 10.38
CA THR A 27 -15.86 -4.30 10.55
C THR A 27 -16.26 -5.41 9.57
N HIS A 28 -17.35 -6.11 9.87
CA HIS A 28 -17.90 -7.11 8.96
C HIS A 28 -18.23 -6.54 7.57
N ALA A 29 -18.71 -5.30 7.51
CA ALA A 29 -19.05 -4.65 6.24
C ALA A 29 -17.82 -4.39 5.36
N GLU A 30 -16.71 -3.95 5.96
CA GLU A 30 -15.43 -3.75 5.28
C GLU A 30 -14.86 -5.09 4.81
N ILE A 31 -14.88 -6.12 5.65
CA ILE A 31 -14.42 -7.47 5.26
C ILE A 31 -15.21 -7.99 4.06
N VAL A 32 -16.54 -7.83 4.06
CA VAL A 32 -17.39 -8.21 2.93
C VAL A 32 -17.04 -7.40 1.68
N ARG A 33 -16.72 -6.11 1.82
CA ARG A 33 -16.32 -5.26 0.69
C ARG A 33 -14.98 -5.70 0.11
N HIS A 34 -14.00 -6.05 0.94
CA HIS A 34 -12.70 -6.53 0.49
C HIS A 34 -12.82 -7.90 -0.19
N ALA A 35 -13.61 -8.80 0.39
CA ALA A 35 -13.95 -10.09 -0.22
C ALA A 35 -14.67 -9.93 -1.57
N GLN A 36 -15.51 -8.89 -1.75
CA GLN A 36 -16.11 -8.58 -3.05
C GLN A 36 -15.07 -8.26 -4.12
N VAL A 37 -14.06 -7.44 -3.81
CA VAL A 37 -12.97 -7.11 -4.75
C VAL A 37 -12.19 -8.37 -5.10
N ALA A 38 -11.80 -9.15 -4.09
CA ALA A 38 -11.04 -10.38 -4.31
C ALA A 38 -11.83 -11.41 -5.13
N ALA A 39 -13.13 -11.59 -4.87
CA ALA A 39 -13.97 -12.48 -5.68
C ALA A 39 -14.13 -11.98 -7.13
N ALA A 40 -14.13 -10.67 -7.34
CA ALA A 40 -14.25 -10.06 -8.66
C ALA A 40 -13.01 -10.30 -9.54
N ARG A 41 -11.83 -10.51 -8.93
CA ARG A 41 -10.56 -10.83 -9.63
C ARG A 41 -10.64 -12.10 -10.47
N ARG A 42 -11.41 -13.11 -10.02
CA ARG A 42 -11.57 -14.40 -10.73
C ARG A 42 -10.22 -15.03 -11.08
N ALA A 43 -9.87 -15.08 -12.37
CA ALA A 43 -8.64 -15.67 -12.88
C ALA A 43 -7.64 -14.61 -13.37
N GLU A 44 -7.92 -13.32 -13.19
CA GLU A 44 -7.06 -12.22 -13.59
C GLU A 44 -5.89 -12.04 -12.61
N LEU A 45 -4.78 -11.48 -13.09
CA LEU A 45 -3.58 -11.27 -12.26
C LEU A 45 -3.77 -10.16 -11.23
N VAL A 46 -4.55 -9.14 -11.57
CA VAL A 46 -4.82 -7.99 -10.71
C VAL A 46 -6.28 -7.60 -10.87
N ARG A 47 -6.90 -7.22 -9.76
CA ARG A 47 -8.18 -6.52 -9.76
C ARG A 47 -8.02 -5.21 -9.04
N VAL A 48 -8.39 -4.11 -9.69
CA VAL A 48 -8.51 -2.79 -9.07
C VAL A 48 -9.97 -2.38 -9.10
N GLU A 49 -10.45 -1.77 -8.02
CA GLU A 49 -11.74 -1.10 -7.98
C GLU A 49 -11.61 0.21 -7.24
N VAL A 50 -12.30 1.24 -7.73
CA VAL A 50 -12.40 2.53 -7.03
C VAL A 50 -13.84 2.77 -6.62
N ASP A 51 -14.03 3.13 -5.35
CA ASP A 51 -15.30 3.66 -4.85
C ASP A 51 -15.14 5.19 -4.67
N PRO A 52 -15.82 6.01 -5.49
CA PRO A 52 -15.83 7.46 -5.32
C PRO A 52 -16.32 7.88 -3.93
N GLY A 53 -15.63 8.84 -3.32
CA GLY A 53 -16.00 9.45 -2.06
C GLY A 53 -16.62 10.84 -2.25
N PRO A 54 -17.05 11.50 -1.17
CA PRO A 54 -17.50 12.88 -1.23
C PRO A 54 -16.31 13.81 -1.50
N ILE A 55 -16.46 14.76 -2.43
CA ILE A 55 -15.58 15.91 -2.67
C ILE A 55 -14.09 15.54 -2.75
N GLN A 56 -13.58 15.33 -3.97
CA GLN A 56 -12.14 15.09 -4.24
C GLN A 56 -11.54 13.82 -3.61
N THR A 57 -12.32 13.02 -2.87
CA THR A 57 -11.85 11.80 -2.22
C THR A 57 -12.36 10.54 -2.91
N GLY A 58 -11.68 9.43 -2.68
CA GLY A 58 -12.13 8.10 -3.08
C GLY A 58 -11.41 7.01 -2.30
N THR A 59 -11.91 5.78 -2.40
CA THR A 59 -11.23 4.59 -1.87
C THR A 59 -10.83 3.68 -3.01
N VAL A 60 -9.53 3.44 -3.15
CA VAL A 60 -8.93 2.53 -4.12
C VAL A 60 -8.69 1.20 -3.44
N TYR A 61 -9.16 0.13 -4.06
CA TYR A 61 -8.90 -1.24 -3.66
C TYR A 61 -8.11 -1.93 -4.75
N PHE A 62 -7.09 -2.71 -4.38
CA PHE A 62 -6.49 -3.64 -5.31
C PHE A 62 -6.27 -5.01 -4.68
N VAL A 63 -6.32 -6.03 -5.52
CA VAL A 63 -6.03 -7.41 -5.19
C VAL A 63 -5.12 -7.99 -6.26
N ALA A 64 -3.97 -8.55 -5.87
CA ALA A 64 -2.98 -9.09 -6.79
C ALA A 64 -2.26 -10.31 -6.21
N ASP A 65 -1.66 -11.14 -7.05
CA ASP A 65 -0.70 -12.15 -6.56
C ASP A 65 0.47 -11.44 -5.89
N ASP A 66 0.84 -11.89 -4.69
CA ASP A 66 1.84 -11.23 -3.87
C ASP A 66 3.23 -11.32 -4.50
N ARG A 67 3.94 -10.18 -4.47
CA ARG A 67 5.32 -10.05 -4.93
C ARG A 67 5.96 -8.77 -4.39
N ALA A 68 7.28 -8.78 -4.28
CA ALA A 68 8.05 -7.62 -3.85
C ALA A 68 7.78 -6.38 -4.75
N GLY A 69 7.58 -5.23 -4.10
CA GLY A 69 7.40 -3.93 -4.76
C GLY A 69 5.99 -3.62 -5.24
N LEU A 70 4.95 -4.37 -4.84
CA LEU A 70 3.56 -4.01 -5.17
C LEU A 70 3.18 -2.63 -4.61
N LEU A 71 3.51 -2.34 -3.35
CA LEU A 71 3.23 -1.03 -2.73
C LEU A 71 3.93 0.12 -3.47
N ALA A 72 5.18 -0.08 -3.90
CA ALA A 72 5.92 0.89 -4.70
C ALA A 72 5.22 1.21 -6.02
N ARG A 73 4.75 0.18 -6.73
CA ARG A 73 4.01 0.35 -7.98
C ARG A 73 2.65 1.02 -7.77
N ALA A 74 1.89 0.59 -6.76
CA ALA A 74 0.58 1.16 -6.47
C ALA A 74 0.66 2.64 -6.07
N SER A 75 1.56 2.98 -5.14
CA SER A 75 1.75 4.37 -4.69
C SER A 75 2.34 5.26 -5.79
N SER A 76 3.22 4.73 -6.65
CA SER A 76 3.72 5.45 -7.83
C SER A 76 2.61 5.78 -8.82
N ALA A 77 1.68 4.83 -9.04
CA ALA A 77 0.52 5.02 -9.90
C ALA A 77 -0.37 6.18 -9.40
N LEU A 78 -0.69 6.17 -8.10
CA LEU A 78 -1.53 7.19 -7.48
C LEU A 78 -0.87 8.57 -7.50
N SER A 79 0.42 8.65 -7.15
CA SER A 79 1.18 9.91 -7.26
C SER A 79 1.28 10.42 -8.71
N THR A 80 1.36 9.53 -9.69
CA THR A 80 1.35 9.90 -11.12
C THR A 80 0.06 10.61 -11.51
N LEU A 81 -1.07 10.15 -10.95
CA LEU A 81 -2.40 10.71 -11.14
C LEU A 81 -2.72 11.88 -10.19
N LYS A 82 -1.72 12.43 -9.48
CA LYS A 82 -1.87 13.52 -8.51
C LYS A 82 -2.88 13.20 -7.40
N LEU A 83 -2.83 11.95 -6.93
CA LEU A 83 -3.58 11.49 -5.77
C LEU A 83 -2.61 11.31 -4.61
N SER A 84 -2.96 11.89 -3.48
CA SER A 84 -2.31 11.63 -2.20
C SER A 84 -3.09 10.60 -1.40
N ILE A 85 -2.42 9.88 -0.51
CA ILE A 85 -2.99 8.79 0.30
C ILE A 85 -3.10 9.30 1.73
N ASP A 86 -4.33 9.47 2.20
CA ASP A 86 -4.60 9.89 3.58
C ASP A 86 -4.47 8.72 4.55
N ASP A 87 -4.89 7.54 4.09
CA ASP A 87 -5.03 6.35 4.90
C ASP A 87 -4.86 5.14 3.99
N GLY A 88 -3.92 4.27 4.31
CA GLY A 88 -3.57 3.15 3.46
C GLY A 88 -3.23 1.89 4.22
N GLU A 89 -3.60 0.75 3.65
CA GLU A 89 -3.38 -0.56 4.25
C GLU A 89 -2.97 -1.57 3.21
N ILE A 90 -1.99 -2.40 3.55
CA ILE A 90 -1.58 -3.58 2.78
C ILE A 90 -1.67 -4.81 3.68
N TRP A 91 -2.31 -5.85 3.18
CA TRP A 91 -2.48 -7.13 3.86
C TRP A 91 -2.17 -8.28 2.91
N ILE A 92 -1.49 -9.31 3.39
CA ILE A 92 -1.23 -10.55 2.64
C ILE A 92 -2.07 -11.68 3.22
N ARG A 93 -2.63 -12.52 2.34
CA ARG A 93 -3.30 -13.77 2.73
C ARG A 93 -2.92 -14.94 1.83
N GLY A 94 -2.95 -16.14 2.42
CA GLY A 94 -2.85 -17.39 1.66
C GLY A 94 -4.21 -17.77 1.06
N THR A 95 -4.24 -18.13 -0.22
CA THR A 95 -5.44 -18.65 -0.89
C THR A 95 -5.48 -20.18 -0.81
N PRO A 96 -6.65 -20.84 -0.95
CA PRO A 96 -6.73 -22.30 -0.98
C PRO A 96 -5.91 -22.96 -2.11
N THR A 97 -5.57 -22.19 -3.14
CA THR A 97 -4.73 -22.64 -4.25
C THR A 97 -3.23 -22.68 -3.90
N GLY A 98 -2.86 -22.26 -2.69
CA GLY A 98 -1.47 -22.19 -2.22
C GLY A 98 -0.73 -20.92 -2.64
N ARG A 99 -1.40 -19.98 -3.35
CA ARG A 99 -0.83 -18.69 -3.73
C ARG A 99 -1.00 -17.66 -2.61
N GLN A 100 -0.05 -16.75 -2.49
CA GLN A 100 -0.16 -15.55 -1.66
C GLN A 100 -0.85 -14.46 -2.47
N GLU A 101 -1.80 -13.77 -1.85
CA GLU A 101 -2.55 -12.67 -2.44
C GLU A 101 -2.44 -11.43 -1.56
N THR A 102 -2.11 -10.29 -2.16
CA THR A 102 -2.07 -8.98 -1.51
C THR A 102 -3.40 -8.26 -1.69
N LEU A 103 -3.97 -7.77 -0.60
CA LEU A 103 -5.01 -6.75 -0.59
C LEU A 103 -4.35 -5.40 -0.29
N GLY A 104 -4.64 -4.39 -1.11
CA GLY A 104 -4.40 -3.00 -0.75
C GLY A 104 -5.67 -2.18 -0.71
N VAL A 105 -5.77 -1.30 0.27
CA VAL A 105 -6.88 -0.37 0.47
C VAL A 105 -6.31 1.02 0.73
N PHE A 106 -6.61 1.99 -0.12
CA PHE A 106 -6.12 3.35 0.00
C PHE A 106 -7.28 4.34 -0.05
N LYS A 107 -7.46 5.13 1.00
CA LYS A 107 -8.25 6.35 0.96
C LYS A 107 -7.37 7.44 0.38
N VAL A 108 -7.83 8.02 -0.72
CA VAL A 108 -7.08 9.00 -1.49
C VAL A 108 -7.84 10.31 -1.60
N HIS A 109 -7.09 11.39 -1.79
CA HIS A 109 -7.62 12.68 -2.19
C HIS A 109 -6.86 13.22 -3.41
N ALA A 110 -7.56 13.96 -4.26
CA ALA A 110 -6.98 14.62 -5.42
C ALA A 110 -6.28 15.92 -5.03
N GLU A 111 -5.00 16.04 -5.38
CA GLU A 111 -4.17 17.22 -5.07
C GLU A 111 -4.40 18.38 -6.05
N ASP A 112 -4.97 18.10 -7.22
CA ASP A 112 -5.23 19.09 -8.27
C ASP A 112 -6.61 19.76 -8.16
N GLY A 113 -7.34 19.49 -7.07
CA GLY A 113 -8.68 20.00 -6.82
C GLY A 113 -9.78 19.33 -7.66
N GLY A 114 -9.45 18.33 -8.48
CA GLY A 114 -10.42 17.55 -9.24
C GLY A 114 -11.16 16.51 -8.39
N GLU A 115 -12.28 16.00 -8.88
CA GLU A 115 -13.01 14.92 -8.21
C GLU A 115 -12.47 13.54 -8.57
N VAL A 116 -12.63 12.56 -7.68
CA VAL A 116 -12.45 11.13 -8.00
C VAL A 116 -13.77 10.60 -8.55
N ASP A 117 -14.17 11.11 -9.71
CA ASP A 117 -15.41 10.72 -10.39
C ASP A 117 -15.27 9.37 -11.12
N THR A 118 -16.27 8.98 -11.90
CA THR A 118 -16.23 7.69 -12.62
C THR A 118 -15.14 7.62 -13.70
N ASN A 119 -14.82 8.75 -14.34
CA ASN A 119 -13.77 8.78 -15.36
C ASN A 119 -12.40 8.67 -14.71
N ARG A 120 -12.15 9.44 -13.63
CA ARG A 120 -10.90 9.36 -12.88
C ARG A 120 -10.74 8.00 -12.20
N ALA A 121 -11.82 7.40 -11.71
CA ALA A 121 -11.83 6.03 -11.22
C ALA A 121 -11.34 5.04 -12.30
N GLN A 122 -11.81 5.18 -13.54
CA GLN A 122 -11.37 4.34 -14.66
C GLN A 122 -9.87 4.54 -14.97
N GLU A 123 -9.39 5.79 -14.98
CA GLU A 123 -7.95 6.09 -15.17
C GLU A 123 -7.08 5.46 -14.08
N ILE A 124 -7.52 5.52 -12.81
CA ILE A 124 -6.87 4.86 -11.68
C ILE A 124 -6.83 3.35 -11.89
N GLU A 125 -7.98 2.72 -12.21
CA GLU A 125 -8.09 1.28 -12.43
C GLU A 125 -7.16 0.81 -13.55
N GLU A 126 -7.11 1.52 -14.68
CA GLU A 126 -6.28 1.19 -15.84
C GLU A 126 -4.78 1.28 -15.52
N LEU A 127 -4.33 2.39 -14.91
CA LEU A 127 -2.92 2.61 -14.62
C LEU A 127 -2.42 1.67 -13.51
N LEU A 128 -3.16 1.52 -12.42
CA LEU A 128 -2.77 0.60 -11.35
C LEU A 128 -2.72 -0.83 -11.87
N THR A 129 -3.71 -1.27 -12.66
CA THR A 129 -3.70 -2.62 -13.25
C THR A 129 -2.44 -2.81 -14.11
N ALA A 130 -2.12 -1.86 -14.99
CA ALA A 130 -0.95 -1.97 -15.87
C ALA A 130 0.38 -2.06 -15.10
N LEU A 131 0.56 -1.25 -14.06
CA LEU A 131 1.75 -1.27 -13.22
C LEU A 131 1.81 -2.54 -12.36
N LEU A 132 0.71 -2.91 -11.71
CA LEU A 132 0.63 -4.09 -10.84
C LEU A 132 0.65 -5.41 -11.61
N GLU A 133 0.41 -5.42 -12.92
CA GLU A 133 0.67 -6.56 -13.81
C GLU A 133 2.13 -6.56 -14.29
N GLY A 134 2.84 -5.43 -14.22
CA GLY A 134 4.19 -5.27 -14.76
C GLY A 134 4.21 -5.02 -16.27
N ARG A 135 3.08 -4.57 -16.84
CA ARG A 135 3.01 -4.12 -18.25
C ARG A 135 3.67 -2.75 -18.45
N LEU A 136 3.79 -1.98 -17.37
CA LEU A 136 4.49 -0.71 -17.30
C LEU A 136 5.49 -0.75 -16.15
N ASP A 137 6.58 0.00 -16.29
CA ASP A 137 7.49 0.28 -15.18
C ASP A 137 6.97 1.47 -14.37
N ALA A 138 7.17 1.42 -13.06
CA ALA A 138 6.84 2.55 -12.19
C ALA A 138 7.69 3.76 -12.60
N PRO A 139 7.09 4.94 -12.85
CA PRO A 139 7.87 6.12 -13.18
C PRO A 139 8.81 6.46 -12.01
N SER A 140 10.11 6.56 -12.31
CA SER A 140 11.10 7.11 -11.38
C SER A 140 10.87 8.62 -11.31
N ARG A 141 10.10 9.07 -10.31
CA ARG A 141 9.95 10.50 -10.02
C ARG A 141 10.84 10.87 -8.84
N ALA A 142 11.79 11.77 -9.08
CA ALA A 142 12.31 12.60 -8.01
C ALA A 142 11.14 13.46 -7.48
N GLY A 143 11.02 13.57 -6.15
CA GLY A 143 9.96 14.33 -5.51
C GLY A 143 10.04 15.83 -5.81
N ARG A 144 9.19 16.60 -5.17
CA ARG A 144 9.20 18.07 -5.27
C ARG A 144 9.74 18.63 -3.96
N ALA A 145 10.66 19.58 -4.06
CA ALA A 145 11.39 20.12 -2.92
C ALA A 145 10.50 20.49 -1.71
N ALA A 146 10.88 20.03 -0.52
CA ALA A 146 10.27 20.42 0.73
C ALA A 146 11.10 21.50 1.44
N THR A 147 10.43 22.26 2.32
CA THR A 147 11.06 23.25 3.17
C THR A 147 11.91 22.56 4.26
N PRO A 148 13.18 22.94 4.48
CA PRO A 148 13.99 22.39 5.57
C PRO A 148 13.34 22.63 6.94
N GLY A 149 13.24 21.60 7.78
CA GLY A 149 12.93 21.80 9.21
C GLY A 149 11.95 20.84 9.89
N SER A 150 11.46 19.78 9.25
CA SER A 150 10.72 18.72 9.97
C SER A 150 11.66 17.61 10.46
N GLU A 151 11.59 17.28 11.75
CA GLU A 151 12.33 16.15 12.33
C GLU A 151 11.81 14.85 11.69
N THR A 152 12.60 14.25 10.80
CA THR A 152 12.29 12.94 10.22
C THR A 152 12.81 11.86 11.16
N ARG A 153 11.94 10.92 11.53
CA ARG A 153 12.31 9.76 12.34
C ARG A 153 12.03 8.49 11.56
N VAL A 154 13.06 7.66 11.41
CA VAL A 154 12.95 6.33 10.84
C VAL A 154 13.51 5.37 11.88
N ARG A 155 12.72 4.41 12.36
CA ARG A 155 13.13 3.47 13.41
C ARG A 155 12.58 2.08 13.18
N PHE A 156 13.36 1.08 13.57
CA PHE A 156 12.88 -0.29 13.67
C PHE A 156 12.37 -0.54 15.09
N LEU A 157 11.18 -1.13 15.19
CA LEU A 157 10.66 -1.70 16.42
C LEU A 157 10.76 -3.22 16.35
N GLU A 158 11.17 -3.82 17.47
CA GLU A 158 11.18 -5.27 17.60
C GLU A 158 9.80 -5.76 18.02
N SER A 159 9.32 -6.83 17.39
CA SER A 159 8.13 -7.52 17.87
C SER A 159 8.43 -8.22 19.19
N ALA A 160 7.42 -8.31 20.06
CA ALA A 160 7.53 -8.91 21.39
C ALA A 160 7.93 -10.40 21.36
N ASP A 161 7.75 -11.08 20.22
CA ASP A 161 8.13 -12.47 19.98
C ASP A 161 9.50 -12.62 19.28
N GLY A 162 10.24 -11.52 19.08
CA GLY A 162 11.50 -11.51 18.32
C GLY A 162 11.32 -11.73 16.81
N GLY A 163 10.07 -11.77 16.33
CA GLY A 163 9.68 -11.86 14.93
C GLY A 163 9.58 -10.49 14.23
N LEU A 164 8.79 -10.46 13.15
CA LEU A 164 8.56 -9.34 12.21
C LEU A 164 8.98 -7.96 12.73
N THR A 165 9.96 -7.36 12.08
CA THR A 165 10.47 -6.04 12.47
C THR A 165 9.58 -4.97 11.86
N VAL A 166 9.07 -4.06 12.69
CA VAL A 166 8.24 -2.94 12.21
C VAL A 166 9.16 -1.77 11.89
N LEU A 167 9.15 -1.29 10.65
CA LEU A 167 9.78 -0.02 10.29
C LEU A 167 8.75 1.09 10.44
N GLU A 168 9.00 2.04 11.34
CA GLU A 168 8.20 3.25 11.49
C GLU A 168 8.88 4.43 10.84
N VAL A 169 8.11 5.23 10.10
CA VAL A 169 8.53 6.47 9.46
C VAL A 169 7.60 7.59 9.89
N GLU A 170 8.15 8.58 10.60
CA GLU A 170 7.47 9.82 10.99
C GLU A 170 8.15 10.99 10.27
N THR A 171 7.39 11.74 9.46
CA THR A 171 7.92 12.90 8.71
C THR A 171 6.76 13.77 8.22
N ARG A 172 7.06 14.94 7.66
CA ARG A 172 6.02 15.73 6.96
C ARG A 172 5.61 15.09 5.66
N ASP A 173 4.31 15.14 5.39
CA ASP A 173 3.75 14.63 4.13
C ASP A 173 4.14 15.51 2.93
N ARG A 174 4.17 14.87 1.76
CA ARG A 174 4.40 15.47 0.45
C ARG A 174 4.08 14.46 -0.64
N SER A 175 3.61 14.99 -1.78
CA SER A 175 3.29 14.18 -2.95
C SER A 175 4.43 13.25 -3.34
N GLY A 176 4.13 11.94 -3.45
CA GLY A 176 5.08 10.91 -3.85
C GLY A 176 5.95 10.32 -2.73
N LEU A 177 5.82 10.78 -1.48
CA LEU A 177 6.61 10.26 -0.36
C LEU A 177 6.48 8.75 -0.20
N LEU A 178 5.26 8.21 -0.12
CA LEU A 178 5.04 6.77 0.03
C LEU A 178 5.68 5.96 -1.11
N SER A 179 5.65 6.50 -2.33
CA SER A 179 6.30 5.88 -3.48
C SER A 179 7.81 5.84 -3.32
N ALA A 180 8.43 6.93 -2.86
CA ALA A 180 9.86 6.97 -2.57
C ALA A 180 10.25 5.98 -1.45
N LEU A 181 9.51 5.97 -0.34
CA LEU A 181 9.75 5.07 0.80
C LEU A 181 9.68 3.60 0.37
N SER A 182 8.58 3.21 -0.26
CA SER A 182 8.34 1.82 -0.67
C SER A 182 9.26 1.38 -1.82
N THR A 183 9.69 2.30 -2.68
CA THR A 183 10.72 2.01 -3.71
C THR A 183 12.08 1.76 -3.06
N ALA A 184 12.50 2.58 -2.09
CA ALA A 184 13.77 2.39 -1.39
C ALA A 184 13.82 1.04 -0.65
N LEU A 185 12.71 0.63 -0.03
CA LEU A 185 12.60 -0.70 0.57
C LEU A 185 12.71 -1.81 -0.47
N PHE A 186 12.01 -1.66 -1.60
CA PHE A 186 12.07 -2.64 -2.68
C PHE A 186 13.49 -2.78 -3.27
N GLU A 187 14.18 -1.67 -3.52
CA GLU A 187 15.57 -1.65 -4.01
C GLU A 187 16.57 -2.25 -3.02
N LYS A 188 16.25 -2.19 -1.72
CA LYS A 188 16.99 -2.89 -0.66
C LYS A 188 16.61 -4.35 -0.49
N ASN A 189 15.85 -4.94 -1.42
CA ASN A 189 15.37 -6.32 -1.33
C ASN A 189 14.62 -6.59 -0.01
N VAL A 190 13.82 -5.62 0.42
CA VAL A 190 12.95 -5.75 1.59
C VAL A 190 11.53 -5.99 1.10
N GLN A 191 10.90 -7.05 1.63
CA GLN A 191 9.49 -7.32 1.38
C GLN A 191 8.65 -6.72 2.50
N ILE A 192 7.59 -5.99 2.11
CA ILE A 192 6.57 -5.46 3.01
C ILE A 192 5.46 -6.49 3.07
N VAL A 193 5.20 -7.05 4.26
CA VAL A 193 4.14 -8.05 4.46
C VAL A 193 2.85 -7.47 5.04
N GLU A 194 2.97 -6.32 5.69
CA GLU A 194 1.85 -5.48 6.11
C GLU A 194 2.30 -4.02 6.06
N ALA A 195 1.40 -3.13 5.69
CA ALA A 195 1.64 -1.69 5.75
C ALA A 195 0.44 -0.99 6.34
N GLN A 196 0.68 0.00 7.19
CA GLN A 196 -0.29 0.97 7.66
C GLN A 196 0.28 2.35 7.35
N VAL A 197 -0.39 3.07 6.46
CA VAL A 197 -0.02 4.40 6.01
C VAL A 197 -1.07 5.36 6.54
N ARG A 198 -0.63 6.42 7.20
CA ARG A 198 -1.53 7.39 7.83
C ARG A 198 -0.94 8.79 7.70
N THR A 199 -1.67 9.67 7.03
CA THR A 199 -1.38 11.09 6.98
C THR A 199 -2.42 11.84 7.80
N LYS A 200 -1.96 12.64 8.76
CA LYS A 200 -2.83 13.50 9.58
C LYS A 200 -2.17 14.84 9.82
N ASP A 201 -2.91 15.92 9.59
CA ASP A 201 -2.44 17.30 9.83
C ASP A 201 -1.10 17.63 9.12
N GLY A 202 -0.86 16.99 7.97
CA GLY A 202 0.39 17.14 7.19
C GLY A 202 1.59 16.34 7.74
N GLU A 203 1.35 15.45 8.70
CA GLU A 203 2.34 14.51 9.24
C GLU A 203 2.00 13.08 8.85
N VAL A 204 3.01 12.36 8.38
CA VAL A 204 2.96 10.95 8.03
C VAL A 204 3.43 10.12 9.22
N HIS A 205 2.68 9.06 9.51
CA HIS A 205 2.99 8.04 10.50
C HIS A 205 2.84 6.66 9.85
N ASP A 206 3.82 6.28 9.05
CA ASP A 206 3.80 5.02 8.32
C ASP A 206 4.46 3.91 9.13
N ARG A 207 3.86 2.72 9.08
CA ARG A 207 4.36 1.50 9.72
C ARG A 207 4.38 0.38 8.69
N PHE A 208 5.55 -0.24 8.52
CA PHE A 208 5.74 -1.35 7.58
C PHE A 208 6.26 -2.56 8.34
N ASN A 209 5.51 -3.67 8.34
CA ASN A 209 6.05 -4.95 8.79
C ASN A 209 6.88 -5.52 7.65
N VAL A 210 8.18 -5.68 7.89
CA VAL A 210 9.16 -5.99 6.86
C VAL A 210 9.95 -7.25 7.15
N VAL A 211 10.30 -7.96 6.08
CA VAL A 211 11.08 -9.21 6.06
C VAL A 211 12.05 -9.22 4.88
N GLU A 212 13.01 -10.14 4.94
CA GLU A 212 13.83 -10.51 3.80
C GLU A 212 12.99 -11.13 2.68
N LEU A 213 13.50 -11.17 1.45
CA LEU A 213 12.78 -11.78 0.31
C LEU A 213 12.50 -13.29 0.48
N ASP A 214 13.25 -13.97 1.35
CA ASP A 214 13.01 -15.38 1.71
C ASP A 214 12.02 -15.53 2.87
N GLY A 215 11.50 -14.42 3.40
CA GLY A 215 10.55 -14.37 4.52
C GLY A 215 11.21 -14.37 5.91
N SER A 216 12.53 -14.43 6.00
CA SER A 216 13.24 -14.36 7.28
C SER A 216 13.22 -12.94 7.88
N PRO A 217 13.36 -12.78 9.21
CA PRO A 217 13.43 -11.46 9.84
C PRO A 217 14.62 -10.64 9.35
N ILE A 218 14.48 -9.30 9.32
CA ILE A 218 15.58 -8.39 8.96
C ILE A 218 16.67 -8.42 10.05
N ASP A 219 17.86 -8.88 9.66
CA ASP A 219 19.04 -8.93 10.53
C ASP A 219 19.46 -7.54 11.03
N ALA A 220 19.96 -7.50 12.27
CA ALA A 220 20.43 -6.26 12.91
C ALA A 220 21.48 -5.51 12.08
N SER A 221 22.35 -6.23 11.35
CA SER A 221 23.37 -5.66 10.48
C SER A 221 22.79 -4.92 9.27
N ARG A 222 21.61 -5.31 8.78
CA ARG A 222 20.95 -4.69 7.62
C ARG A 222 20.07 -3.51 7.99
N ARG A 223 19.55 -3.47 9.23
CA ARG A 223 18.64 -2.42 9.71
C ARG A 223 19.21 -1.01 9.46
N LEU A 224 20.50 -0.80 9.73
CA LEU A 224 21.13 0.51 9.51
C LEU A 224 21.16 0.90 8.03
N ASP A 225 21.50 -0.02 7.13
CA ASP A 225 21.54 0.24 5.69
C ASP A 225 20.14 0.56 5.13
N ILE A 226 19.12 -0.17 5.59
CA ILE A 226 17.72 0.10 5.22
C ILE A 226 17.28 1.47 5.75
N GLN A 227 17.60 1.79 7.02
CA GLN A 227 17.26 3.07 7.62
C GLN A 227 17.90 4.24 6.86
N VAL A 228 19.17 4.12 6.47
CA VAL A 228 19.87 5.13 5.67
C VAL A 228 19.23 5.29 4.29
N ALA A 229 18.86 4.20 3.62
CA ALA A 229 18.18 4.26 2.33
C ALA A 229 16.81 4.96 2.42
N VAL A 230 16.04 4.66 3.46
CA VAL A 230 14.74 5.29 3.71
C VAL A 230 14.90 6.78 4.04
N LEU A 231 15.86 7.15 4.88
CA LEU A 231 16.19 8.56 5.15
C LEU A 231 16.61 9.29 3.87
N THR A 232 17.43 8.66 3.03
CA THR A 232 17.85 9.23 1.74
C THR A 232 16.66 9.40 0.80
N ALA A 233 15.71 8.46 0.80
CA ALA A 233 14.49 8.55 0.01
C ALA A 233 13.59 9.69 0.50
N VAL A 234 13.49 9.88 1.81
CA VAL A 234 12.82 11.05 2.41
C VAL A 234 13.48 12.33 1.91
N ASP A 235 14.81 12.45 2.02
CA ASP A 235 15.56 13.66 1.61
C ASP A 235 15.51 13.91 0.10
N THR A 236 15.50 12.86 -0.72
CA THR A 236 15.40 12.99 -2.18
C THR A 236 13.98 13.37 -2.58
N ALA A 237 12.97 12.90 -1.84
CA ALA A 237 11.61 13.41 -1.97
C ALA A 237 11.48 14.86 -1.47
N GLN A 238 12.45 15.37 -0.68
CA GLN A 238 12.56 16.77 -0.28
C GLN A 238 13.37 17.63 -1.26
N ARG A 239 13.92 17.09 -2.36
CA ARG A 239 14.68 17.84 -3.39
C ARG A 239 13.92 17.90 -4.69
#